data_AF-A0A964EXB1-F1
#
_entry.id   AF-A0A964EXB1-F1
#
_cell.length_a   1.000
_cell.length_b   1.000
_cell.length_c   1.000
_cell.angle_alpha   90.00
_cell.angle_beta   90.00
_cell.angle_gamma   90.00
#
_symmetry.space_group_name_H-M   'P 1'
#
loop_
_entity.id
_entity.type
_entity.pdbx_description
1 polymer ?
#
loop_
_entity_poly.entity_id
_entity_poly.type
_entity_poly.pdbx_seq_one_letter_code
_entity_poly.pdbx_strand_id
1 'polypeptide(L)'
;MRLLLVLMLGVTACKGGDADDTGLDDTGAPAPTWPDIRVEPTEVDFGPLRVLDTPEDTRVVTVYNDGTAPLHLQGIYLEDPAVPFEVGAVGSVLVPPGASTTFTVTFAPDAAWRHSGNILIASDDPFEAVVELPLFGLARAPALAVTPPEHDFGAPYLGCTLDQPLTLANTGNDLLVIESLETTEAEGFTFDDRADDNGPLPWNLAPGDELEVSVGFAPLTEYSDLHTVAVTSNDPFSPTATAIQTGAGLIFGENTDVFEQPFSPAVDILFAVDLSASMGDDLANVEANLQTFISAIAATGVDYHLAAINNYDGCISGELNNVDNTLPAADQWAQLYDMIYTSGTQGERAFMMWEATLTANNVGSGGCNEGFYRQDAALALVAITDEREQSVNTYSYYVSLFQSMKSDPNDVTIHAVGGDYPQGCNRNDPATGLYEATIATGGQYLSLCSTSFGAPLAGLVGTGSGDLDSFELSDIPIPETIVVVVDNIQVNTGWSYAAFDNALTFEEDHIPEGGSVVEISYALLGDCEQE
;
A
#
# COMPACT_ATOMS: atom_id res chain seq x y z
N MET A 1 -61.25 -11.00 31.15
CA MET A 1 -62.63 -10.54 31.49
C MET A 1 -63.58 -11.06 30.42
N ARG A 2 -64.70 -11.67 30.85
CA ARG A 2 -65.80 -12.31 30.10
C ARG A 2 -65.54 -13.74 29.59
N LEU A 3 -66.49 -14.68 29.65
CA LEU A 3 -67.68 -14.88 30.49
C LEU A 3 -68.15 -16.31 30.19
N LEU A 4 -68.45 -17.08 31.23
CA LEU A 4 -69.11 -18.39 31.19
C LEU A 4 -70.50 -18.26 30.53
N LEU A 5 -70.87 -19.15 29.62
CA LEU A 5 -72.27 -19.36 29.23
C LEU A 5 -72.56 -20.86 29.07
N VAL A 6 -73.18 -21.42 30.10
CA VAL A 6 -73.79 -22.76 30.13
C VAL A 6 -75.19 -22.64 29.53
N LEU A 7 -75.52 -23.46 28.54
CA LEU A 7 -76.87 -23.60 28.01
C LEU A 7 -77.38 -25.02 28.29
N MET A 8 -78.23 -25.13 29.33
CA MET A 8 -79.14 -26.27 29.49
C MET A 8 -80.37 -26.05 28.61
N LEU A 9 -80.73 -27.05 27.80
CA LEU A 9 -82.11 -27.22 27.31
C LEU A 9 -82.60 -28.61 27.70
N GLY A 10 -83.66 -28.63 28.51
CA GLY A 10 -84.41 -29.84 28.83
C GLY A 10 -85.35 -30.22 27.69
N VAL A 11 -85.57 -31.52 27.51
CA VAL A 11 -86.65 -32.05 26.68
C VAL A 11 -87.50 -32.98 27.52
N THR A 12 -88.79 -32.72 27.42
CA THR A 12 -89.91 -33.28 28.17
C THR A 12 -90.16 -34.75 27.85
N ALA A 13 -90.47 -35.52 28.89
CA ALA A 13 -90.90 -36.90 28.83
C ALA A 13 -92.25 -37.07 28.09
N CYS A 14 -92.34 -38.12 27.26
CA CYS A 14 -93.61 -38.71 26.85
C CYS A 14 -93.70 -40.12 27.45
N LYS A 15 -94.82 -40.42 28.11
CA LYS A 15 -95.07 -41.64 28.88
C LYS A 15 -96.14 -42.46 28.16
N GLY A 16 -95.89 -43.75 28.01
CA GLY A 16 -96.93 -44.79 28.11
C GLY A 16 -97.29 -45.53 26.82
N GLY A 17 -96.98 -46.83 26.82
CA GLY A 17 -97.53 -47.83 25.91
C GLY A 17 -96.95 -49.20 26.23
N ASP A 18 -97.52 -49.88 27.23
CA ASP A 18 -97.31 -51.31 27.49
C ASP A 18 -97.69 -52.13 26.26
N ALA A 19 -96.74 -52.91 25.76
CA ALA A 19 -97.00 -54.12 24.99
C ALA A 19 -95.98 -55.17 25.44
N ASP A 20 -96.48 -56.13 26.19
CA ASP A 20 -95.85 -57.42 26.44
C ASP A 20 -95.79 -58.15 25.08
N ASP A 21 -94.61 -58.15 24.45
CA ASP A 21 -94.34 -58.95 23.25
C ASP A 21 -93.14 -59.87 23.52
N THR A 22 -93.50 -61.09 23.91
CA THR A 22 -92.61 -62.24 23.99
C THR A 22 -92.18 -62.66 22.59
N GLY A 23 -90.89 -62.46 22.29
CA GLY A 23 -90.19 -63.24 21.25
C GLY A 23 -89.84 -62.46 20.00
N LEU A 24 -88.69 -61.77 20.05
CA LEU A 24 -87.81 -61.67 18.89
C LEU A 24 -86.54 -62.48 19.17
N ASP A 25 -86.50 -63.61 18.47
CA ASP A 25 -85.34 -64.35 18.00
C ASP A 25 -84.01 -63.56 18.13
N ASP A 26 -83.30 -63.83 19.23
CA ASP A 26 -81.85 -63.61 19.37
C ASP A 26 -81.15 -64.59 18.41
N THR A 27 -81.26 -64.32 17.11
CA THR A 27 -80.37 -64.93 16.13
C THR A 27 -78.97 -64.44 16.49
N GLY A 28 -78.13 -65.34 16.99
CA GLY A 28 -76.72 -65.11 17.35
C GLY A 28 -75.85 -64.63 16.19
N ALA A 29 -76.19 -63.48 15.62
CA ALA A 29 -75.30 -62.68 14.80
C ALA A 29 -74.21 -62.14 15.73
N PRO A 30 -72.92 -62.34 15.40
CA PRO A 30 -71.86 -61.77 16.21
C PRO A 30 -72.04 -60.26 16.30
N ALA A 31 -71.83 -59.69 17.50
CA ALA A 31 -71.82 -58.25 17.69
C ALA A 31 -70.87 -57.62 16.64
N PRO A 32 -71.25 -56.48 16.02
CA PRO A 32 -70.40 -55.85 15.01
C PRO A 32 -69.02 -55.55 15.59
N THR A 33 -67.97 -56.06 14.94
CA THR A 33 -66.59 -55.84 15.33
C THR A 33 -65.97 -54.74 14.48
N TRP A 34 -65.33 -53.78 15.13
CA TRP A 34 -64.64 -52.66 14.49
C TRP A 34 -63.34 -52.40 15.24
N PRO A 35 -62.28 -51.95 14.54
CA PRO A 35 -61.10 -51.42 15.20
C PRO A 35 -61.42 -50.07 15.84
N ASP A 36 -60.73 -49.74 16.93
CA ASP A 36 -60.89 -48.47 17.67
C ASP A 36 -59.48 -47.98 18.04
N ILE A 37 -59.00 -46.93 17.37
CA ILE A 37 -57.64 -46.41 17.53
C ILE A 37 -57.57 -45.49 18.75
N ARG A 38 -56.56 -45.69 19.60
CA ARG A 38 -56.17 -44.71 20.61
C ARG A 38 -54.67 -44.49 20.57
N VAL A 39 -54.25 -43.23 20.55
CA VAL A 39 -52.83 -42.84 20.52
C VAL A 39 -52.47 -42.20 21.86
N GLU A 40 -51.39 -42.68 22.48
CA GLU A 40 -50.83 -42.08 23.70
C GLU A 40 -49.32 -41.80 23.55
N PRO A 41 -48.85 -40.61 23.94
CA PRO A 41 -49.65 -39.46 24.39
C PRO A 41 -50.47 -38.83 23.24
N THR A 42 -51.48 -38.01 23.56
CA THR A 42 -52.31 -37.29 22.57
C THR A 42 -51.62 -36.07 21.97
N GLU A 43 -50.46 -35.70 22.51
CA GLU A 43 -49.53 -34.69 22.00
C GLU A 43 -48.10 -35.10 22.43
N VAL A 44 -47.09 -34.71 21.65
CA VAL A 44 -45.69 -34.90 22.05
C VAL A 44 -45.06 -33.53 22.26
N ASP A 45 -44.85 -33.17 23.52
CA ASP A 45 -44.06 -31.99 23.89
C ASP A 45 -42.67 -32.42 24.35
N PHE A 46 -41.65 -32.01 23.60
CA PHE A 46 -40.24 -32.26 23.89
C PHE A 46 -39.72 -31.32 25.00
N GLY A 47 -40.46 -30.25 25.34
CA GLY A 47 -40.02 -29.24 26.29
C GLY A 47 -38.80 -28.44 25.79
N PRO A 48 -38.05 -27.79 26.70
CA PRO A 48 -36.82 -27.11 26.36
C PRO A 48 -35.67 -28.10 26.12
N LEU A 49 -35.11 -28.09 24.91
CA LEU A 49 -33.91 -28.82 24.53
C LEU A 49 -32.74 -27.83 24.34
N ARG A 50 -31.71 -27.91 25.18
CA ARG A 50 -30.50 -27.10 25.01
C ARG A 50 -29.55 -27.77 24.01
N VAL A 51 -29.49 -27.23 22.80
CA VAL A 51 -28.85 -27.86 21.63
C VAL A 51 -27.36 -28.10 21.84
N LEU A 52 -26.68 -27.19 22.55
CA LEU A 52 -25.25 -27.30 22.88
C LEU A 52 -24.91 -28.49 23.78
N ASP A 53 -25.87 -28.98 24.59
CA ASP A 53 -25.65 -30.16 25.44
C ASP A 53 -26.13 -31.45 24.75
N THR A 54 -27.22 -31.35 24.00
CA THR A 54 -27.85 -32.48 23.32
C THR A 54 -28.57 -31.97 22.07
N PRO A 55 -28.15 -32.40 20.86
CA PRO A 55 -28.66 -31.84 19.61
C PRO A 55 -30.07 -32.34 19.24
N GLU A 56 -30.50 -33.47 19.78
CA GLU A 56 -31.80 -34.09 19.49
C GLU A 56 -32.39 -34.78 20.70
N ASP A 57 -33.72 -34.90 20.76
CA ASP A 57 -34.45 -35.71 21.75
C ASP A 57 -35.43 -36.64 21.03
N THR A 58 -35.64 -37.85 21.57
CA THR A 58 -36.51 -38.87 20.97
C THR A 58 -37.56 -39.34 21.97
N ARG A 59 -38.82 -39.34 21.55
CA ARG A 59 -39.97 -39.80 22.34
C ARG A 59 -40.64 -40.99 21.68
N VAL A 60 -41.25 -41.84 22.49
CA VAL A 60 -42.00 -43.02 22.02
C VAL A 60 -43.49 -42.71 22.06
N VAL A 61 -44.18 -42.99 20.96
CA VAL A 61 -45.64 -42.91 20.84
C VAL A 61 -46.19 -44.32 20.73
N THR A 62 -47.27 -44.60 21.47
CA THR A 62 -47.94 -45.90 21.47
C THR A 62 -49.31 -45.78 20.82
N VAL A 63 -49.59 -46.66 19.86
CA VAL A 63 -50.89 -46.79 19.20
C VAL A 63 -51.55 -48.07 19.70
N TYR A 64 -52.71 -47.91 20.35
CA TYR A 64 -53.55 -48.98 20.87
C TYR A 64 -54.69 -49.29 19.91
N ASN A 65 -55.11 -50.55 19.92
CA ASN A 65 -56.39 -50.97 19.35
C ASN A 65 -57.30 -51.39 20.50
N ASP A 66 -58.18 -50.49 20.95
CA ASP A 66 -59.17 -50.76 22.00
C ASP A 66 -60.43 -51.45 21.45
N GLY A 67 -60.48 -51.65 20.14
CA GLY A 67 -61.59 -52.23 19.42
C GLY A 67 -61.65 -53.75 19.53
N THR A 68 -62.57 -54.33 18.76
CA THR A 68 -62.83 -55.77 18.75
C THR A 68 -62.44 -56.45 17.43
N ALA A 69 -62.00 -55.69 16.43
CA ALA A 69 -61.38 -56.17 15.19
C ALA A 69 -59.92 -55.68 15.07
N PRO A 70 -59.04 -56.37 14.29
CA PRO A 70 -57.68 -55.90 14.06
C PRO A 70 -57.65 -54.51 13.39
N LEU A 71 -56.78 -53.62 13.88
CA LEU A 71 -56.53 -52.28 13.33
C LEU A 71 -55.36 -52.35 12.34
N HIS A 72 -55.56 -51.85 11.12
CA HIS A 72 -54.53 -51.68 10.10
C HIS A 72 -54.10 -50.21 10.02
N LEU A 73 -52.85 -49.94 10.38
CA LEU A 73 -52.23 -48.64 10.15
C LEU A 73 -51.88 -48.51 8.66
N GLN A 74 -52.43 -47.49 8.02
CA GLN A 74 -52.28 -47.21 6.59
C GLN A 74 -51.10 -46.27 6.32
N GLY A 75 -50.75 -45.43 7.30
CA GLY A 75 -49.57 -44.57 7.23
C GLY A 75 -49.39 -43.72 8.50
N ILE A 76 -48.14 -43.40 8.81
CA ILE A 76 -47.75 -42.43 9.84
C ILE A 76 -46.75 -41.50 9.17
N TYR A 77 -47.07 -40.22 9.07
CA TYR A 77 -46.24 -39.24 8.39
C TYR A 77 -46.41 -37.85 9.00
N LEU A 78 -45.40 -37.02 8.84
CA LEU A 78 -45.49 -35.59 9.19
C LEU A 78 -46.31 -34.87 8.14
N GLU A 79 -47.20 -33.99 8.60
CA GLU A 79 -48.01 -33.13 7.73
C GLU A 79 -47.12 -32.16 6.94
N ASP A 80 -46.13 -31.56 7.59
CA ASP A 80 -45.09 -30.74 6.98
C ASP A 80 -43.72 -31.45 7.14
N PRO A 81 -43.03 -31.84 6.07
CA PRO A 81 -41.70 -32.43 6.18
C PRO A 81 -40.58 -31.39 6.41
N ALA A 82 -40.87 -30.08 6.37
CA ALA A 82 -39.88 -29.02 6.58
C ALA A 82 -39.69 -28.65 8.06
N VAL A 83 -40.49 -29.20 8.98
CA VAL A 83 -40.29 -29.00 10.43
C VAL A 83 -39.24 -29.98 10.97
N PRO A 84 -38.51 -29.62 12.05
CA PRO A 84 -37.40 -30.42 12.58
C PRO A 84 -37.85 -31.60 13.44
N PHE A 85 -38.84 -32.35 12.95
CA PHE A 85 -39.30 -33.59 13.56
C PHE A 85 -39.09 -34.74 12.58
N GLU A 86 -38.84 -35.94 13.10
CA GLU A 86 -38.73 -37.15 12.30
C GLU A 86 -39.54 -38.28 12.91
N VAL A 87 -40.22 -39.06 12.07
CA VAL A 87 -40.99 -40.23 12.48
C VAL A 87 -40.18 -41.49 12.24
N GLY A 88 -39.95 -42.27 13.29
CA GLY A 88 -39.24 -43.54 13.22
C GLY A 88 -40.11 -44.70 12.72
N ALA A 89 -39.48 -45.86 12.57
CA ALA A 89 -40.18 -47.06 12.11
C ALA A 89 -41.28 -47.49 13.10
N VAL A 90 -42.46 -47.85 12.57
CA VAL A 90 -43.54 -48.43 13.37
C VAL A 90 -43.25 -49.91 13.65
N GLY A 91 -43.49 -50.35 14.88
CA GLY A 91 -43.20 -51.74 15.30
C GLY A 91 -44.05 -52.79 14.57
N SER A 92 -45.27 -52.44 14.18
CA SER A 92 -46.23 -53.28 13.46
C SER A 92 -47.32 -52.39 12.86
N VAL A 93 -47.72 -52.66 11.61
CA VAL A 93 -48.86 -52.02 10.94
C VAL A 93 -50.18 -52.74 11.19
N LEU A 94 -50.15 -53.95 11.77
CA LEU A 94 -51.33 -54.70 12.16
C LEU A 94 -51.35 -54.83 13.68
N VAL A 95 -52.37 -54.25 14.32
CA VAL A 95 -52.52 -54.23 15.78
C VAL A 95 -53.75 -55.07 16.16
N PRO A 96 -53.58 -56.27 16.74
CA PRO A 96 -54.70 -57.09 17.21
C PRO A 96 -55.56 -56.38 18.26
N PRO A 97 -56.83 -56.81 18.46
CA PRO A 97 -57.69 -56.30 19.53
C PRO A 97 -57.01 -56.37 20.91
N GLY A 98 -57.02 -55.25 21.66
CA GLY A 98 -56.39 -55.11 22.97
C GLY A 98 -54.86 -55.07 22.98
N ALA A 99 -54.21 -55.06 21.80
CA ALA A 99 -52.77 -54.93 21.67
C ALA A 99 -52.38 -53.48 21.35
N SER A 100 -51.07 -53.23 21.33
CA SER A 100 -50.49 -51.95 20.92
C SER A 100 -49.24 -52.14 20.07
N THR A 101 -48.86 -51.07 19.38
CA THR A 101 -47.60 -50.93 18.66
C THR A 101 -46.98 -49.58 18.99
N THR A 102 -45.70 -49.39 18.71
CA THR A 102 -45.00 -48.13 18.99
C THR A 102 -44.24 -47.63 17.78
N PHE A 103 -44.05 -46.31 17.71
CA PHE A 103 -43.07 -45.66 16.86
C PHE A 103 -42.36 -44.57 17.65
N THR A 104 -41.26 -44.05 17.14
CA THR A 104 -40.54 -42.94 17.76
C THR A 104 -40.78 -41.65 17.01
N VAL A 105 -40.70 -40.53 17.73
CA VAL A 105 -40.63 -39.18 17.15
C VAL A 105 -39.36 -38.53 17.66
N THR A 106 -38.51 -38.08 16.76
CA THR A 106 -37.27 -37.36 17.08
C THR A 106 -37.49 -35.87 16.83
N PHE A 107 -37.04 -35.02 17.74
CA PHE A 107 -36.95 -33.56 17.57
C PHE A 107 -35.48 -33.19 17.46
N ALA A 108 -35.09 -32.69 16.28
CA ALA A 108 -33.72 -32.29 15.96
C ALA A 108 -33.75 -30.86 15.37
N PRO A 109 -33.94 -29.84 16.22
CA PRO A 109 -34.10 -28.45 15.77
C PRO A 109 -32.89 -27.97 14.98
N ASP A 110 -33.15 -27.14 13.98
CA ASP A 110 -32.18 -26.49 13.09
C ASP A 110 -32.11 -24.95 13.31
N ALA A 111 -32.93 -24.44 14.23
CA ALA A 111 -32.94 -23.05 14.67
C ALA A 111 -33.40 -22.95 16.12
N ALA A 112 -33.00 -21.87 16.81
CA ALA A 112 -33.47 -21.57 18.16
C ALA A 112 -34.99 -21.29 18.17
N TRP A 113 -35.56 -21.21 19.38
CA TRP A 113 -36.99 -20.93 19.62
C TRP A 113 -37.93 -22.11 19.38
N ARG A 114 -39.23 -21.82 19.31
CA ARG A 114 -40.30 -22.82 19.33
C ARG A 114 -40.53 -23.40 17.95
N HIS A 115 -40.67 -24.71 17.91
CA HIS A 115 -41.08 -25.48 16.75
C HIS A 115 -42.39 -26.19 17.05
N SER A 116 -43.26 -26.28 16.05
CA SER A 116 -44.52 -27.01 16.13
C SER A 116 -44.76 -27.77 14.84
N GLY A 117 -45.28 -28.98 14.94
CA GLY A 117 -45.62 -29.82 13.81
C GLY A 117 -46.82 -30.72 14.12
N ASN A 118 -47.19 -31.56 13.16
CA ASN A 118 -48.29 -32.49 13.31
C ASN A 118 -47.97 -33.80 12.60
N ILE A 119 -48.27 -34.94 13.24
CA ILE A 119 -48.21 -36.26 12.62
C ILE A 119 -49.63 -36.70 12.30
N LEU A 120 -49.85 -37.18 11.07
CA LEU A 120 -51.09 -37.80 10.65
C LEU A 120 -50.94 -39.33 10.72
N ILE A 121 -51.78 -39.97 11.53
CA ILE A 121 -51.83 -41.42 11.71
C ILE A 121 -53.11 -41.93 11.01
N ALA A 122 -52.97 -42.45 9.80
CA ALA A 122 -54.07 -42.99 9.02
C ALA A 122 -54.31 -44.47 9.36
N SER A 123 -55.57 -44.86 9.55
CA SER A 123 -55.97 -46.22 9.90
C SER A 123 -57.29 -46.65 9.23
N ASP A 124 -57.69 -47.92 9.41
CA ASP A 124 -58.98 -48.44 8.99
C ASP A 124 -60.09 -48.35 10.05
N ASP A 125 -59.88 -47.55 11.11
CA ASP A 125 -60.94 -47.17 12.05
C ASP A 125 -62.05 -46.38 11.33
N PRO A 126 -63.31 -46.88 11.35
CA PRO A 126 -64.42 -46.24 10.65
C PRO A 126 -64.91 -44.92 11.30
N PHE A 127 -64.55 -44.66 12.56
CA PHE A 127 -64.94 -43.47 13.31
C PHE A 127 -63.79 -42.46 13.42
N GLU A 128 -62.54 -42.94 13.46
CA GLU A 128 -61.31 -42.13 13.56
C GLU A 128 -60.26 -42.54 12.50
N ALA A 129 -60.62 -42.38 11.22
CA ALA A 129 -59.78 -42.80 10.09
C ALA A 129 -58.40 -42.11 10.04
N VAL A 130 -58.28 -40.91 10.63
CA VAL A 130 -57.01 -40.19 10.80
C VAL A 130 -56.97 -39.59 12.19
N VAL A 131 -55.92 -39.91 12.95
CA VAL A 131 -55.60 -39.25 14.22
C VAL A 131 -54.49 -38.23 13.98
N GLU A 132 -54.72 -37.00 14.42
CA GLU A 132 -53.72 -35.93 14.44
C GLU A 132 -52.97 -35.95 15.77
N LEU A 133 -51.64 -35.93 15.70
CA LEU A 133 -50.76 -35.89 16.87
C LEU A 133 -49.89 -34.63 16.82
N PRO A 134 -50.26 -33.57 17.56
CA PRO A 134 -49.49 -32.34 17.64
C PRO A 134 -48.12 -32.58 18.27
N LEU A 135 -47.11 -31.91 17.72
CA LEU A 135 -45.72 -31.91 18.19
C LEU A 135 -45.32 -30.49 18.63
N PHE A 136 -44.62 -30.39 19.75
CA PHE A 136 -44.07 -29.13 20.26
C PHE A 136 -42.64 -29.33 20.77
N GLY A 137 -41.77 -28.35 20.50
CA GLY A 137 -40.43 -28.32 21.07
C GLY A 137 -39.92 -26.89 21.21
N LEU A 138 -39.11 -26.62 22.23
CA LEU A 138 -38.39 -25.36 22.39
C LEU A 138 -36.89 -25.63 22.28
N ALA A 139 -36.28 -25.22 21.17
CA ALA A 139 -34.84 -25.22 21.02
C ALA A 139 -34.24 -24.06 21.81
N ARG A 140 -33.32 -24.39 22.72
CA ARG A 140 -32.50 -23.43 23.45
C ARG A 140 -31.09 -23.40 22.87
N ALA A 141 -30.76 -22.35 22.14
CA ALA A 141 -29.49 -22.18 21.45
C ALA A 141 -29.17 -20.68 21.29
N PRO A 142 -27.88 -20.29 21.27
CA PRO A 142 -27.50 -18.99 20.77
C PRO A 142 -27.72 -18.93 19.25
N ALA A 143 -27.92 -17.73 18.71
CA ALA A 143 -28.01 -17.53 17.26
C ALA A 143 -27.32 -16.22 16.88
N LEU A 144 -26.22 -16.32 16.13
CA LEU A 144 -25.44 -15.17 15.67
C LEU A 144 -26.10 -14.53 14.46
N ALA A 145 -26.40 -13.24 14.55
CA ALA A 145 -26.74 -12.42 13.41
C ALA A 145 -25.66 -11.35 13.20
N VAL A 146 -25.18 -11.22 11.96
CA VAL A 146 -24.21 -10.22 11.54
C VAL A 146 -24.90 -9.29 10.54
N THR A 147 -24.96 -8.00 10.84
CA THR A 147 -25.72 -7.02 10.03
C THR A 147 -24.88 -5.78 9.71
N PRO A 148 -24.81 -5.36 8.43
CA PRO A 148 -25.35 -6.06 7.26
C PRO A 148 -24.49 -7.27 6.86
N PRO A 149 -25.08 -8.33 6.25
CA PRO A 149 -24.31 -9.47 5.75
C PRO A 149 -23.51 -9.13 4.48
N GLU A 150 -23.89 -8.08 3.77
CA GLU A 150 -23.16 -7.51 2.64
C GLU A 150 -23.23 -5.98 2.69
N HIS A 151 -22.14 -5.30 2.35
CA HIS A 151 -22.10 -3.85 2.23
C HIS A 151 -21.24 -3.43 1.04
N ASP A 152 -21.79 -2.54 0.21
CA ASP A 152 -21.05 -1.90 -0.86
C ASP A 152 -20.77 -0.45 -0.46
N PHE A 153 -19.49 -0.14 -0.24
CA PHE A 153 -19.01 1.22 0.03
C PHE A 153 -19.14 2.13 -1.19
N GLY A 154 -19.49 1.59 -2.36
CA GLY A 154 -19.62 2.33 -3.59
C GLY A 154 -18.27 2.76 -4.12
N ALA A 155 -18.19 4.02 -4.57
CA ALA A 155 -17.02 4.53 -5.26
C ALA A 155 -16.51 5.86 -4.67
N PRO A 156 -16.04 5.90 -3.40
CA PRO A 156 -15.45 7.10 -2.82
C PRO A 156 -14.21 7.54 -3.61
N TYR A 157 -13.88 8.83 -3.53
CA TYR A 157 -12.65 9.31 -4.15
C TYR A 157 -11.42 8.69 -3.48
N LEU A 158 -10.36 8.45 -4.26
CA LEU A 158 -9.08 8.03 -3.71
C LEU A 158 -8.63 9.01 -2.60
N GLY A 159 -8.08 8.46 -1.51
CA GLY A 159 -7.69 9.24 -0.33
C GLY A 159 -8.82 9.56 0.66
N CYS A 160 -10.08 9.28 0.32
CA CYS A 160 -11.21 9.39 1.24
C CYS A 160 -11.46 8.06 1.96
N THR A 161 -11.84 8.14 3.24
CA THR A 161 -12.18 6.97 4.06
C THR A 161 -13.66 7.00 4.42
N LEU A 162 -14.33 5.87 4.23
CA LEU A 162 -15.68 5.62 4.71
C LEU A 162 -15.65 4.53 5.78
N ASP A 163 -16.40 4.73 6.86
CA ASP A 163 -16.56 3.74 7.92
C ASP A 163 -17.98 3.17 7.90
N GLN A 164 -18.08 1.84 7.95
CA GLN A 164 -19.33 1.12 8.06
C GLN A 164 -19.34 0.29 9.34
N PRO A 165 -20.30 0.54 10.27
CA PRO A 165 -20.50 -0.33 11.42
C PRO A 165 -21.06 -1.68 10.98
N LEU A 166 -20.60 -2.73 11.66
CA LEU A 166 -21.08 -4.10 11.57
C LEU A 166 -21.59 -4.53 12.94
N THR A 167 -22.89 -4.81 13.04
CA THR A 167 -23.54 -5.22 14.29
C THR A 167 -23.55 -6.74 14.41
N LEU A 168 -22.99 -7.24 15.51
CA LEU A 168 -23.04 -8.62 15.95
C LEU A 168 -24.12 -8.76 17.03
N ALA A 169 -25.14 -9.56 16.78
CA ALA A 169 -26.30 -9.69 17.67
C ALA A 169 -26.58 -11.14 18.04
N ASN A 170 -26.97 -11.37 19.29
CA ASN A 170 -27.52 -12.67 19.70
C ASN A 170 -29.04 -12.68 19.56
N THR A 171 -29.52 -13.24 18.45
CA THR A 171 -30.96 -13.41 18.16
C THR A 171 -31.55 -14.71 18.73
N GLY A 172 -30.70 -15.53 19.37
CA GLY A 172 -31.06 -16.77 20.02
C GLY A 172 -31.65 -16.56 21.42
N ASN A 173 -31.73 -17.64 22.18
CA ASN A 173 -32.28 -17.65 23.54
C ASN A 173 -31.35 -18.35 24.55
N ASP A 174 -30.09 -18.53 24.18
CA ASP A 174 -28.98 -18.94 25.05
C ASP A 174 -27.79 -17.98 24.90
N LEU A 175 -26.77 -18.11 25.76
CA LEU A 175 -25.58 -17.27 25.72
C LEU A 175 -24.77 -17.52 24.43
N LEU A 176 -24.60 -16.47 23.63
CA LEU A 176 -23.71 -16.46 22.47
C LEU A 176 -22.31 -16.05 22.92
N VAL A 177 -21.32 -16.82 22.49
CA VAL A 177 -19.90 -16.55 22.74
C VAL A 177 -19.22 -16.33 21.39
N ILE A 178 -18.73 -15.12 21.15
CA ILE A 178 -17.87 -14.81 19.99
C ILE A 178 -16.44 -15.20 20.35
N GLU A 179 -15.86 -16.08 19.56
CA GLU A 179 -14.56 -16.70 19.85
C GLU A 179 -13.42 -16.04 19.07
N SER A 180 -13.64 -15.75 17.79
CA SER A 180 -12.67 -15.10 16.92
C SER A 180 -13.32 -14.28 15.81
N LEU A 181 -12.55 -13.31 15.31
CA LEU A 181 -12.83 -12.52 14.13
C LEU A 181 -11.67 -12.73 13.17
N GLU A 182 -11.94 -13.15 11.94
CA GLU A 182 -10.94 -13.30 10.89
C GLU A 182 -11.33 -12.43 9.70
N THR A 183 -10.35 -11.74 9.11
CA THR A 183 -10.58 -10.91 7.94
C THR A 183 -9.66 -11.29 6.79
N THR A 184 -10.11 -11.08 5.57
CA THR A 184 -9.25 -11.23 4.38
C THR A 184 -8.38 -10.00 4.20
N GLU A 185 -7.11 -10.20 3.86
CA GLU A 185 -6.25 -9.12 3.41
C GLU A 185 -6.80 -8.54 2.09
N ALA A 186 -7.22 -7.29 2.12
CA ALA A 186 -7.68 -6.53 0.97
C ALA A 186 -7.12 -5.12 1.09
N GLU A 187 -6.45 -4.63 0.05
CA GLU A 187 -5.91 -3.29 0.04
C GLU A 187 -7.04 -2.25 0.19
N GLY A 188 -6.75 -1.16 0.90
CA GLY A 188 -7.74 -0.12 1.18
C GLY A 188 -8.79 -0.44 2.26
N PHE A 189 -8.91 -1.69 2.72
CA PHE A 189 -9.81 -2.03 3.84
C PHE A 189 -9.07 -2.03 5.18
N THR A 190 -9.73 -1.49 6.21
CA THR A 190 -9.31 -1.57 7.61
C THR A 190 -10.41 -2.21 8.45
N PHE A 191 -10.01 -2.92 9.51
CA PHE A 191 -10.95 -3.52 10.44
C PHE A 191 -10.62 -3.07 11.86
N ASP A 192 -11.63 -2.57 12.57
CA ASP A 192 -11.55 -2.19 13.97
C ASP A 192 -12.55 -3.04 14.77
N ASP A 193 -12.03 -3.93 15.61
CA ASP A 193 -12.83 -4.75 16.52
C ASP A 193 -13.36 -3.96 17.73
N ARG A 194 -13.02 -2.67 17.80
CA ARG A 194 -13.34 -1.74 18.89
C ARG A 194 -12.92 -2.30 20.24
N ALA A 195 -11.72 -2.90 20.34
CA ALA A 195 -11.21 -3.51 21.56
C ALA A 195 -11.24 -2.58 22.80
N ASP A 196 -11.16 -1.26 22.61
CA ASP A 196 -11.30 -0.28 23.69
C ASP A 196 -12.70 -0.27 24.32
N ASP A 197 -13.74 -0.49 23.51
CA ASP A 197 -15.14 -0.54 23.94
C ASP A 197 -15.55 -1.99 24.34
N ASN A 198 -15.15 -2.96 23.52
CA ASN A 198 -15.59 -4.36 23.61
C ASN A 198 -14.74 -5.22 24.55
N GLY A 199 -13.51 -4.79 24.85
CA GLY A 199 -12.52 -5.60 25.57
C GLY A 199 -12.00 -6.78 24.75
N PRO A 200 -11.13 -7.62 25.33
CA PRO A 200 -10.56 -8.76 24.60
C PRO A 200 -11.59 -9.89 24.42
N LEU A 201 -11.48 -10.60 23.30
CA LEU A 201 -12.19 -11.87 23.07
C LEU A 201 -11.82 -12.93 24.14
N PRO A 202 -12.72 -13.89 24.44
CA PRO A 202 -14.04 -14.07 23.83
C PRO A 202 -15.12 -13.13 24.41
N TRP A 203 -16.06 -12.71 23.58
CA TRP A 203 -17.18 -11.85 23.98
C TRP A 203 -18.44 -12.65 24.29
N ASN A 204 -19.16 -12.24 25.33
CA ASN A 204 -20.36 -12.92 25.82
C ASN A 204 -21.58 -12.03 25.60
N LEU A 205 -22.49 -12.44 24.71
CA LEU A 205 -23.72 -11.71 24.39
C LEU A 205 -24.90 -12.50 24.95
N ALA A 206 -25.63 -11.93 25.91
CA ALA A 206 -26.89 -12.52 26.35
C ALA A 206 -27.95 -12.42 25.23
N PRO A 207 -29.06 -13.18 25.31
CA PRO A 207 -30.14 -13.05 24.33
C PRO A 207 -30.63 -11.60 24.17
N GLY A 208 -30.58 -11.08 22.94
CA GLY A 208 -30.94 -9.71 22.61
C GLY A 208 -29.83 -8.66 22.82
N ASP A 209 -28.67 -9.05 23.34
CA ASP A 209 -27.50 -8.17 23.36
C ASP A 209 -26.91 -8.02 21.96
N GLU A 210 -26.36 -6.84 21.71
CA GLU A 210 -25.69 -6.45 20.46
C GLU A 210 -24.34 -5.84 20.78
N LEU A 211 -23.41 -5.97 19.84
CA LEU A 211 -22.06 -5.43 19.88
C LEU A 211 -21.70 -4.92 18.49
N GLU A 212 -20.97 -3.81 18.41
CA GLU A 212 -20.54 -3.23 17.14
C GLU A 212 -19.03 -3.40 16.93
N VAL A 213 -18.65 -3.69 15.69
CA VAL A 213 -17.29 -3.56 15.14
C VAL A 213 -17.37 -2.64 13.91
N SER A 214 -16.23 -2.17 13.39
CA SER A 214 -16.21 -1.25 12.24
C SER A 214 -15.31 -1.76 11.12
N VAL A 215 -15.76 -1.56 9.89
CA VAL A 215 -14.94 -1.74 8.68
C VAL A 215 -14.73 -0.36 8.06
N GLY A 216 -13.48 0.03 7.87
CA GLY A 216 -13.12 1.22 7.10
C GLY A 216 -12.74 0.85 5.67
N PHE A 217 -13.04 1.73 4.72
CA PHE A 217 -12.64 1.59 3.32
C PHE A 217 -12.06 2.90 2.78
N ALA A 218 -10.81 2.84 2.31
CA ALA A 218 -10.07 3.91 1.64
C ALA A 218 -9.47 3.36 0.35
N PRO A 219 -10.12 3.53 -0.82
CA PRO A 219 -9.68 2.91 -2.05
C PRO A 219 -8.31 3.44 -2.49
N LEU A 220 -7.49 2.55 -3.05
CA LEU A 220 -6.18 2.88 -3.63
C LEU A 220 -6.19 2.90 -5.16
N THR A 221 -7.20 2.27 -5.78
CA THR A 221 -7.36 2.19 -7.24
C THR A 221 -8.83 2.33 -7.66
N GLU A 222 -9.07 2.51 -8.95
CA GLU A 222 -10.43 2.49 -9.54
C GLU A 222 -11.03 1.09 -9.68
N TYR A 223 -10.27 0.04 -9.37
CA TYR A 223 -10.74 -1.33 -9.43
C TYR A 223 -11.51 -1.71 -8.16
N SER A 224 -12.44 -2.64 -8.30
CA SER A 224 -13.23 -3.12 -7.17
C SER A 224 -12.42 -4.10 -6.32
N ASP A 225 -12.39 -3.81 -5.03
CA ASP A 225 -11.82 -4.65 -3.99
C ASP A 225 -12.93 -5.40 -3.23
N LEU A 226 -12.57 -6.54 -2.65
CA LEU A 226 -13.45 -7.39 -1.86
C LEU A 226 -12.78 -7.73 -0.53
N HIS A 227 -13.48 -7.45 0.55
CA HIS A 227 -13.10 -7.79 1.91
C HIS A 227 -14.17 -8.66 2.56
N THR A 228 -13.78 -9.51 3.50
CA THR A 228 -14.71 -10.33 4.25
C THR A 228 -14.32 -10.34 5.72
N VAL A 229 -15.34 -10.31 6.58
CA VAL A 229 -15.22 -10.48 8.04
C VAL A 229 -15.95 -11.77 8.41
N ALA A 230 -15.20 -12.76 8.89
CA ALA A 230 -15.71 -14.03 9.39
C ALA A 230 -15.73 -14.03 10.91
N VAL A 231 -16.90 -14.27 11.50
CA VAL A 231 -17.16 -14.26 12.94
C VAL A 231 -17.42 -15.68 13.38
N THR A 232 -16.53 -16.24 14.21
CA THR A 232 -16.69 -17.59 14.77
C THR A 232 -17.33 -17.53 16.15
N SER A 233 -18.30 -18.40 16.40
CA SER A 233 -19.06 -18.42 17.65
C SER A 233 -19.53 -19.82 18.04
N ASN A 234 -20.11 -19.93 19.23
CA ASN A 234 -20.77 -21.14 19.70
C ASN A 234 -22.21 -21.34 19.17
N ASP A 235 -22.64 -20.62 18.13
CA ASP A 235 -23.90 -20.89 17.43
C ASP A 235 -23.85 -22.30 16.79
N PRO A 236 -24.70 -23.25 17.21
CA PRO A 236 -24.65 -24.62 16.71
C PRO A 236 -25.15 -24.77 15.26
N PHE A 237 -25.88 -23.79 14.75
CA PHE A 237 -26.49 -23.81 13.41
C PHE A 237 -25.67 -23.01 12.40
N SER A 238 -25.03 -21.94 12.86
CA SER A 238 -24.10 -21.12 12.08
C SER A 238 -22.81 -20.81 12.86
N PRO A 239 -21.92 -21.80 13.06
CA PRO A 239 -20.70 -21.61 13.87
C PRO A 239 -19.79 -20.49 13.35
N THR A 240 -19.85 -20.21 12.05
CA THR A 240 -19.19 -19.06 11.44
C THR A 240 -20.20 -18.28 10.61
N ALA A 241 -20.34 -16.99 10.87
CA ALA A 241 -21.10 -16.06 10.03
C ALA A 241 -20.13 -15.13 9.30
N THR A 242 -20.42 -14.81 8.03
CA THR A 242 -19.57 -13.94 7.21
C THR A 242 -20.33 -12.69 6.79
N ALA A 243 -19.66 -11.55 6.89
CA ALA A 243 -20.07 -10.31 6.24
C ALA A 243 -19.11 -9.98 5.09
N ILE A 244 -19.65 -9.64 3.92
CA ILE A 244 -18.88 -9.30 2.72
C ILE A 244 -18.90 -7.79 2.51
N GLN A 245 -17.77 -7.21 2.18
CA GLN A 245 -17.63 -5.79 1.88
C GLN A 245 -17.00 -5.62 0.50
N THR A 246 -17.54 -4.70 -0.29
CA THR A 246 -17.00 -4.33 -1.60
C THR A 246 -16.88 -2.82 -1.71
N GLY A 247 -15.99 -2.36 -2.59
CA GLY A 247 -15.90 -0.96 -2.96
C GLY A 247 -14.91 -0.79 -4.11
N ALA A 248 -14.93 0.37 -4.74
CA ALA A 248 -13.95 0.79 -5.74
C ALA A 248 -13.56 2.26 -5.50
N GLY A 249 -12.50 2.74 -6.13
CA GLY A 249 -12.14 4.16 -6.10
C GLY A 249 -12.69 4.96 -7.27
N LEU A 250 -12.82 6.28 -7.07
CA LEU A 250 -12.89 7.26 -8.15
C LEU A 250 -11.71 8.21 -8.07
N ILE A 251 -11.19 8.61 -9.22
CA ILE A 251 -10.21 9.69 -9.30
C ILE A 251 -10.97 11.01 -9.37
N PHE A 252 -10.74 11.90 -8.40
CA PHE A 252 -11.35 13.23 -8.38
C PHE A 252 -10.82 14.11 -9.53
N GLY A 253 -9.51 14.05 -9.74
CA GLY A 253 -8.79 14.72 -10.81
C GLY A 253 -7.35 14.23 -10.86
N GLU A 254 -6.65 14.54 -11.94
CA GLU A 254 -5.25 14.19 -12.14
C GLU A 254 -4.46 15.46 -12.44
N ASN A 255 -3.21 15.48 -12.01
CA ASN A 255 -2.24 16.49 -12.40
C ASN A 255 -0.95 15.83 -12.89
N THR A 256 -0.24 16.54 -13.77
CA THR A 256 1.09 16.16 -14.25
C THR A 256 2.01 17.37 -14.15
N ASP A 257 3.02 17.27 -13.29
CA ASP A 257 4.11 18.22 -13.25
C ASP A 257 5.23 17.78 -14.19
N VAL A 258 5.84 18.74 -14.88
CA VAL A 258 6.94 18.49 -15.81
C VAL A 258 8.11 19.40 -15.44
N PHE A 259 9.25 18.78 -15.18
CA PHE A 259 10.49 19.45 -14.80
C PHE A 259 11.57 19.16 -15.84
N GLU A 260 12.43 20.15 -16.10
CA GLU A 260 13.67 19.97 -16.84
C GLU A 260 14.84 20.04 -15.86
N GLN A 261 15.67 19.00 -15.82
CA GLN A 261 16.87 18.97 -14.98
C GLN A 261 17.85 20.07 -15.48
N PRO A 262 18.32 20.99 -14.63
CA PRO A 262 19.30 21.99 -15.04
C PRO A 262 20.58 21.31 -15.57
N PHE A 263 21.18 21.84 -16.63
CA PHE A 263 22.45 21.34 -17.13
C PHE A 263 23.58 21.55 -16.10
N SER A 264 24.29 20.47 -15.76
CA SER A 264 25.58 20.53 -15.06
C SER A 264 26.70 20.20 -16.08
N PRO A 265 27.34 21.20 -16.73
CA PRO A 265 28.31 20.91 -17.77
C PRO A 265 29.60 20.34 -17.17
N ALA A 266 30.19 19.36 -17.87
CA ALA A 266 31.56 18.92 -17.63
C ALA A 266 32.53 20.13 -17.69
N VAL A 267 33.72 20.03 -17.09
CA VAL A 267 34.68 21.16 -17.05
C VAL A 267 36.10 20.77 -17.44
N ASP A 268 36.70 21.51 -18.37
CA ASP A 268 38.11 21.41 -18.73
C ASP A 268 38.90 22.50 -18.00
N ILE A 269 39.89 22.10 -17.21
CA ILE A 269 40.67 22.97 -16.33
C ILE A 269 42.11 22.98 -16.82
N LEU A 270 42.62 24.15 -17.21
CA LEU A 270 43.99 24.30 -17.69
C LEU A 270 44.77 25.26 -16.79
N PHE A 271 45.72 24.72 -16.04
CA PHE A 271 46.64 25.49 -15.21
C PHE A 271 47.81 26.03 -16.02
N ALA A 272 48.16 27.29 -15.79
CA ALA A 272 49.46 27.86 -16.15
C ALA A 272 50.17 28.26 -14.84
N VAL A 273 51.22 27.54 -14.47
CA VAL A 273 51.97 27.78 -13.23
C VAL A 273 53.30 28.42 -13.56
N ASP A 274 53.56 29.56 -12.96
CA ASP A 274 54.86 30.23 -13.02
C ASP A 274 55.91 29.44 -12.24
N LEU A 275 57.02 29.12 -12.91
CA LEU A 275 58.15 28.38 -12.37
C LEU A 275 59.46 29.18 -12.46
N SER A 276 59.34 30.50 -12.62
CA SER A 276 60.45 31.44 -12.56
C SER A 276 61.18 31.34 -11.22
N ALA A 277 62.39 31.89 -11.18
CA ALA A 277 63.20 31.85 -9.97
C ALA A 277 62.60 32.69 -8.81
N SER A 278 61.70 33.64 -9.10
CA SER A 278 61.04 34.47 -8.08
C SER A 278 60.02 33.67 -7.29
N MET A 279 59.33 32.71 -7.92
CA MET A 279 58.38 31.79 -7.28
C MET A 279 59.02 30.83 -6.26
N GLY A 280 60.34 30.81 -6.11
CA GLY A 280 61.07 29.80 -5.34
C GLY A 280 60.62 29.66 -3.87
N ASP A 281 60.19 30.74 -3.22
CA ASP A 281 59.62 30.71 -1.86
C ASP A 281 58.13 30.37 -1.81
N ASP A 282 57.40 30.49 -2.93
CA ASP A 282 55.97 30.20 -3.05
C ASP A 282 55.66 28.79 -3.56
N LEU A 283 56.58 28.12 -4.26
CA LEU A 283 56.33 26.81 -4.89
C LEU A 283 55.81 25.76 -3.90
N ALA A 284 56.31 25.74 -2.66
CA ALA A 284 55.82 24.82 -1.63
C ALA A 284 54.37 25.12 -1.22
N ASN A 285 53.97 26.39 -1.21
CA ASN A 285 52.60 26.81 -0.94
C ASN A 285 51.67 26.43 -2.11
N VAL A 286 52.13 26.64 -3.35
CA VAL A 286 51.41 26.26 -4.57
C VAL A 286 51.17 24.75 -4.60
N GLU A 287 52.20 23.95 -4.37
CA GLU A 287 52.11 22.48 -4.31
C GLU A 287 51.05 22.00 -3.31
N ALA A 288 51.09 22.51 -2.06
CA ALA A 288 50.13 22.12 -1.04
C ALA A 288 48.67 22.49 -1.40
N ASN A 289 48.48 23.64 -2.04
CA ASN A 289 47.14 24.10 -2.44
C ASN A 289 46.61 23.37 -3.68
N LEU A 290 47.47 23.00 -4.63
CA LEU A 290 47.07 22.19 -5.78
C LEU A 290 46.71 20.75 -5.39
N GLN A 291 47.41 20.14 -4.42
CA GLN A 291 47.00 18.86 -3.83
C GLN A 291 45.61 18.93 -3.20
N THR A 292 45.33 20.02 -2.48
CA THR A 292 44.01 20.28 -1.88
C THR A 292 42.95 20.47 -2.96
N PHE A 293 43.26 21.20 -4.02
CA PHE A 293 42.38 21.43 -5.16
C PHE A 293 41.97 20.12 -5.84
N ILE A 294 42.93 19.26 -6.22
CA ILE A 294 42.65 17.96 -6.86
C ILE A 294 41.74 17.11 -5.97
N SER A 295 42.07 17.03 -4.68
CA SER A 295 41.28 16.24 -3.73
C SER A 295 39.84 16.76 -3.62
N ALA A 296 39.67 18.09 -3.67
CA ALA A 296 38.36 18.72 -3.57
C ALA A 296 37.55 18.56 -4.85
N ILE A 297 38.14 18.72 -6.05
CA ILE A 297 37.40 18.56 -7.31
C ILE A 297 37.02 17.09 -7.56
N ALA A 298 37.91 16.13 -7.24
CA ALA A 298 37.59 14.70 -7.31
C ALA A 298 36.44 14.30 -6.37
N ALA A 299 36.24 15.02 -5.27
CA ALA A 299 35.13 14.79 -4.34
C ALA A 299 33.79 15.40 -4.82
N THR A 300 33.80 16.26 -5.86
CA THR A 300 32.56 16.87 -6.38
C THR A 300 31.74 15.96 -7.27
N GLY A 301 32.35 14.89 -7.83
CA GLY A 301 31.70 14.03 -8.81
C GLY A 301 31.52 14.64 -10.20
N VAL A 302 31.90 15.91 -10.41
CA VAL A 302 31.85 16.59 -11.70
C VAL A 302 32.78 15.89 -12.69
N ASP A 303 32.33 15.71 -13.94
CA ASP A 303 33.18 15.25 -15.04
C ASP A 303 34.19 16.34 -15.43
N TYR A 304 35.47 16.13 -15.10
CA TYR A 304 36.53 17.10 -15.38
C TYR A 304 37.71 16.51 -16.17
N HIS A 305 38.32 17.34 -17.01
CA HIS A 305 39.66 17.14 -17.54
C HIS A 305 40.56 18.21 -16.96
N LEU A 306 41.58 17.81 -16.21
CA LEU A 306 42.53 18.71 -15.58
C LEU A 306 43.92 18.57 -16.20
N ALA A 307 44.53 19.69 -16.59
CA ALA A 307 45.91 19.69 -17.08
C ALA A 307 46.68 20.92 -16.59
N ALA A 308 48.01 20.86 -16.70
CA ALA A 308 48.88 22.01 -16.52
C ALA A 308 49.82 22.18 -17.72
N ILE A 309 50.09 23.44 -18.08
CA ILE A 309 51.05 23.82 -19.12
C ILE A 309 52.19 24.65 -18.53
N ASN A 310 53.41 24.34 -18.97
CA ASN A 310 54.63 25.01 -18.55
C ASN A 310 55.59 25.31 -19.73
N ASN A 311 55.12 25.23 -20.97
CA ASN A 311 55.94 25.43 -22.16
C ASN A 311 55.20 26.19 -23.27
N TYR A 312 55.97 26.84 -24.16
CA TYR A 312 55.46 27.71 -25.23
C TYR A 312 55.09 26.98 -26.52
N ASP A 313 55.43 25.69 -26.67
CA ASP A 313 54.90 24.87 -27.76
C ASP A 313 53.43 24.46 -27.52
N GLY A 314 52.93 24.67 -26.31
CA GLY A 314 51.56 24.39 -25.89
C GLY A 314 51.30 22.93 -25.57
N CYS A 315 52.30 22.04 -25.65
CA CYS A 315 52.11 20.62 -25.37
C CYS A 315 52.16 20.34 -23.86
N ILE A 316 51.15 19.63 -23.36
CA ILE A 316 51.08 19.19 -21.97
C ILE A 316 52.21 18.18 -21.73
N SER A 317 52.97 18.41 -20.64
CA SER A 317 54.10 17.55 -20.29
C SER A 317 53.64 16.29 -19.56
N GLY A 318 54.40 15.21 -19.67
CA GLY A 318 54.17 13.95 -18.96
C GLY A 318 53.56 12.85 -19.84
N GLU A 319 53.05 11.80 -19.18
CA GLU A 319 52.52 10.61 -19.88
C GLU A 319 51.07 10.77 -20.37
N LEU A 320 50.29 11.63 -19.70
CA LEU A 320 48.88 11.84 -19.97
C LEU A 320 48.61 13.27 -20.44
N ASN A 321 47.57 13.43 -21.26
CA ASN A 321 47.12 14.73 -21.74
C ASN A 321 46.13 15.41 -20.77
N ASN A 322 45.61 14.67 -19.78
CA ASN A 322 44.73 15.20 -18.75
C ASN A 322 44.70 14.26 -17.53
N VAL A 323 44.20 14.79 -16.41
CA VAL A 323 43.84 14.10 -15.18
C VAL A 323 42.32 14.16 -15.06
N ASP A 324 41.67 13.03 -14.81
CA ASP A 324 40.21 12.93 -14.70
C ASP A 324 39.80 11.95 -13.59
N ASN A 325 38.48 11.72 -13.44
CA ASN A 325 37.92 10.78 -12.47
C ASN A 325 38.21 9.29 -12.77
N THR A 326 38.72 8.96 -13.96
CA THR A 326 39.07 7.57 -14.31
C THR A 326 40.41 7.16 -13.71
N LEU A 327 41.26 8.13 -13.37
CA LEU A 327 42.52 7.90 -12.67
C LEU A 327 42.29 7.68 -11.17
N PRO A 328 42.96 6.68 -10.55
CA PRO A 328 42.93 6.53 -9.10
C PRO A 328 43.40 7.80 -8.39
N ALA A 329 42.69 8.20 -7.33
CA ALA A 329 43.00 9.43 -6.58
C ALA A 329 44.46 9.51 -6.07
N ALA A 330 45.10 8.36 -5.81
CA ALA A 330 46.50 8.30 -5.42
C ALA A 330 47.48 8.72 -6.53
N ASP A 331 47.07 8.61 -7.80
CA ASP A 331 47.89 8.87 -8.98
C ASP A 331 47.61 10.25 -9.60
N GLN A 332 46.43 10.82 -9.38
CA GLN A 332 46.01 12.11 -9.94
C GLN A 332 47.01 13.25 -9.65
N TRP A 333 47.47 13.36 -8.39
CA TRP A 333 48.49 14.35 -8.03
C TRP A 333 49.83 14.08 -8.70
N ALA A 334 50.26 12.83 -8.80
CA ALA A 334 51.53 12.48 -9.43
C ALA A 334 51.56 12.89 -10.91
N GLN A 335 50.43 12.72 -11.61
CA GLN A 335 50.28 13.13 -13.01
C GLN A 335 50.30 14.66 -13.16
N LEU A 336 49.51 15.41 -12.36
CA LEU A 336 49.54 16.87 -12.43
C LEU A 336 50.92 17.44 -12.04
N TYR A 337 51.58 16.83 -11.05
CA TYR A 337 52.93 17.19 -10.66
C TYR A 337 53.91 17.05 -11.83
N ASP A 338 53.83 15.95 -12.58
CA ASP A 338 54.69 15.73 -13.75
C ASP A 338 54.42 16.75 -14.86
N MET A 339 53.15 17.12 -15.09
CA MET A 339 52.76 18.17 -16.04
C MET A 339 53.36 19.54 -15.67
N ILE A 340 53.41 19.87 -14.37
CA ILE A 340 53.92 21.15 -13.88
C ILE A 340 55.45 21.16 -13.89
N TYR A 341 56.11 20.12 -13.37
CA TYR A 341 57.54 20.19 -13.02
C TYR A 341 58.49 19.50 -14.02
N THR A 342 57.97 18.83 -15.05
CA THR A 342 58.80 18.33 -16.16
C THR A 342 59.37 19.49 -16.96
N SER A 343 60.65 19.43 -17.36
CA SER A 343 61.42 20.55 -17.93
C SER A 343 60.64 21.41 -18.93
N GLY A 344 60.21 22.60 -18.49
CA GLY A 344 59.47 23.58 -19.27
C GLY A 344 60.20 24.92 -19.39
N THR A 345 59.56 25.89 -20.03
CA THR A 345 60.09 27.26 -20.11
C THR A 345 59.62 28.05 -18.89
N GLN A 346 60.55 28.60 -18.12
CA GLN A 346 60.25 29.47 -16.98
C GLN A 346 59.86 30.86 -17.50
N GLY A 347 58.56 31.16 -17.63
CA GLY A 347 58.15 32.51 -18.00
C GLY A 347 56.71 32.86 -17.63
N GLU A 348 56.47 34.16 -17.48
CA GLU A 348 55.30 34.73 -16.84
C GLU A 348 54.24 35.13 -17.88
N ARG A 349 53.95 34.20 -18.80
CA ARG A 349 53.12 34.42 -20.00
C ARG A 349 51.97 33.41 -20.11
N ALA A 350 51.08 33.39 -19.12
CA ALA A 350 50.01 32.40 -19.02
C ALA A 350 49.10 32.42 -20.25
N PHE A 351 48.74 33.61 -20.75
CA PHE A 351 47.86 33.71 -21.91
C PHE A 351 48.46 33.10 -23.18
N MET A 352 49.76 33.32 -23.45
CA MET A 352 50.41 32.70 -24.61
C MET A 352 50.53 31.19 -24.48
N MET A 353 50.74 30.67 -23.27
CA MET A 353 50.77 29.23 -23.03
C MET A 353 49.40 28.60 -23.28
N TRP A 354 48.32 29.18 -22.75
CA TRP A 354 46.96 28.71 -23.03
C TRP A 354 46.57 28.83 -24.51
N GLU A 355 46.92 29.94 -25.17
CA GLU A 355 46.70 30.11 -26.61
C GLU A 355 47.39 29.01 -27.41
N ALA A 356 48.66 28.71 -27.09
CA ALA A 356 49.41 27.63 -27.75
C ALA A 356 48.77 26.25 -27.48
N THR A 357 48.37 25.97 -26.23
CA THR A 357 47.75 24.68 -25.86
C THR A 357 46.45 24.44 -26.59
N LEU A 358 45.59 25.46 -26.69
CA LEU A 358 44.22 25.35 -27.20
C LEU A 358 44.11 25.53 -28.73
N THR A 359 45.22 25.57 -29.46
CA THR A 359 45.15 25.62 -30.92
C THR A 359 44.56 24.33 -31.49
N ALA A 360 43.82 24.45 -32.60
CA ALA A 360 43.23 23.29 -33.28
C ALA A 360 44.26 22.20 -33.68
N ASN A 361 45.54 22.58 -33.86
CA ASN A 361 46.60 21.61 -34.14
C ASN A 361 47.02 20.81 -32.91
N ASN A 362 46.96 21.41 -31.73
CA ASN A 362 47.43 20.79 -30.49
C ASN A 362 46.33 19.98 -29.81
N VAL A 363 45.08 20.46 -29.77
CA VAL A 363 43.94 19.70 -29.19
C VAL A 363 43.20 18.81 -30.18
N GLY A 364 43.38 19.06 -31.48
CA GLY A 364 42.75 18.27 -32.54
C GLY A 364 43.40 16.90 -32.71
N SER A 365 42.81 16.07 -33.58
CA SER A 365 43.27 14.69 -33.75
C SER A 365 44.70 14.59 -34.28
N GLY A 366 45.53 13.78 -33.62
CA GLY A 366 46.97 13.66 -33.85
C GLY A 366 47.81 14.80 -33.25
N GLY A 367 47.19 15.74 -32.55
CA GLY A 367 47.86 16.80 -31.78
C GLY A 367 48.42 16.28 -30.45
N CYS A 368 49.37 17.01 -29.87
CA CYS A 368 50.00 16.60 -28.61
C CYS A 368 49.06 16.64 -27.39
N ASN A 369 47.96 17.38 -27.47
CA ASN A 369 46.93 17.50 -26.42
C ASN A 369 45.59 16.87 -26.86
N GLU A 370 45.62 15.94 -27.81
CA GLU A 370 44.41 15.23 -28.25
C GLU A 370 43.68 14.64 -27.03
N GLY A 371 42.39 14.91 -26.93
CA GLY A 371 41.54 14.44 -25.83
C GLY A 371 41.45 15.35 -24.59
N PHE A 372 42.22 16.44 -24.50
CA PHE A 372 42.06 17.39 -23.40
C PHE A 372 40.81 18.26 -23.55
N TYR A 373 40.69 19.00 -24.66
CA TYR A 373 39.63 19.98 -24.87
C TYR A 373 38.35 19.36 -25.42
N ARG A 374 37.24 19.52 -24.69
CA ARG A 374 35.89 19.07 -25.05
C ARG A 374 35.04 20.27 -25.47
N GLN A 375 34.25 20.14 -26.53
CA GLN A 375 33.48 21.27 -27.06
C GLN A 375 32.26 21.63 -26.19
N ASP A 376 31.73 20.63 -25.50
CA ASP A 376 30.53 20.62 -24.65
C ASP A 376 30.81 20.84 -23.16
N ALA A 377 32.07 20.88 -22.75
CA ALA A 377 32.48 21.24 -21.40
C ALA A 377 32.67 22.76 -21.23
N ALA A 378 32.52 23.28 -20.02
CA ALA A 378 33.08 24.59 -19.65
C ALA A 378 34.62 24.56 -19.71
N LEU A 379 35.26 25.72 -19.87
CA LEU A 379 36.71 25.89 -19.87
C LEU A 379 37.14 26.86 -18.76
N ALA A 380 37.81 26.33 -17.75
CA ALA A 380 38.41 27.09 -16.65
C ALA A 380 39.93 27.22 -16.86
N LEU A 381 40.41 28.45 -17.11
CA LEU A 381 41.83 28.75 -17.25
C LEU A 381 42.36 29.33 -15.94
N VAL A 382 43.36 28.68 -15.32
CA VAL A 382 43.82 29.06 -13.97
C VAL A 382 45.31 29.41 -13.97
N ALA A 383 45.65 30.69 -13.79
CA ALA A 383 47.05 31.13 -13.73
C ALA A 383 47.52 31.27 -12.29
N ILE A 384 48.76 30.86 -12.00
CA ILE A 384 49.42 31.06 -10.71
C ILE A 384 50.77 31.73 -10.96
N THR A 385 50.97 32.96 -10.48
CA THR A 385 52.21 33.73 -10.70
C THR A 385 52.42 34.78 -9.62
N ASP A 386 53.68 35.08 -9.30
CA ASP A 386 54.09 36.17 -8.42
C ASP A 386 54.43 37.46 -9.19
N GLU A 387 54.22 37.50 -10.51
CA GLU A 387 54.54 38.64 -11.36
C GLU A 387 53.35 39.12 -12.20
N ARG A 388 53.53 40.27 -12.85
CA ARG A 388 52.59 40.76 -13.87
C ARG A 388 52.59 39.83 -15.10
N GLU A 389 51.45 39.73 -15.76
CA GLU A 389 51.32 38.97 -17.00
C GLU A 389 52.10 39.65 -18.16
N GLN A 390 52.95 38.89 -18.84
CA GLN A 390 53.92 39.41 -19.83
C GLN A 390 53.64 38.97 -21.28
N SER A 391 52.48 38.39 -21.55
CA SER A 391 52.05 38.04 -22.91
C SER A 391 51.97 39.25 -23.83
N VAL A 392 52.12 39.02 -25.13
CA VAL A 392 52.33 40.09 -26.12
C VAL A 392 51.12 41.01 -26.28
N ASN A 393 49.91 40.45 -26.23
CA ASN A 393 48.66 41.19 -26.39
C ASN A 393 48.01 41.56 -25.05
N THR A 394 47.01 42.44 -25.08
CA THR A 394 46.27 42.84 -23.88
C THR A 394 45.39 41.71 -23.36
N TYR A 395 45.06 41.73 -22.06
CA TYR A 395 44.14 40.76 -21.47
C TYR A 395 42.81 40.63 -22.24
N SER A 396 42.27 41.76 -22.73
CA SER A 396 41.02 41.81 -23.48
C SER A 396 41.07 41.06 -24.82
N TYR A 397 42.25 41.02 -25.47
CA TYR A 397 42.45 40.22 -26.68
C TYR A 397 42.32 38.74 -26.36
N TYR A 398 43.00 38.29 -25.30
CA TYR A 398 43.01 36.88 -24.90
C TYR A 398 41.66 36.41 -24.37
N VAL A 399 40.97 37.22 -23.56
CA VAL A 399 39.59 36.94 -23.13
C VAL A 399 38.69 36.71 -24.35
N SER A 400 38.73 37.63 -25.33
CA SER A 400 37.92 37.50 -26.55
C SER A 400 38.29 36.27 -27.37
N LEU A 401 39.59 35.95 -27.44
CA LEU A 401 40.10 34.78 -28.13
C LEU A 401 39.55 33.49 -27.49
N PHE A 402 39.73 33.30 -26.19
CA PHE A 402 39.29 32.08 -25.51
C PHE A 402 37.77 31.95 -25.51
N GLN A 403 37.03 33.03 -25.25
CA GLN A 403 35.56 33.03 -25.32
C GLN A 403 35.04 32.68 -26.72
N SER A 404 35.77 33.00 -27.79
CA SER A 404 35.40 32.63 -29.15
C SER A 404 35.60 31.15 -29.50
N MET A 405 36.28 30.38 -28.64
CA MET A 405 36.50 28.95 -28.85
C MET A 405 35.28 28.10 -28.46
N LYS A 406 34.44 28.58 -27.53
CA LYS A 406 33.20 27.92 -27.10
C LYS A 406 31.98 28.50 -27.82
N SER A 407 30.89 27.73 -27.84
CA SER A 407 29.61 28.19 -28.39
C SER A 407 28.97 29.28 -27.53
N ASP A 408 29.05 29.16 -26.21
CA ASP A 408 28.69 30.22 -25.26
C ASP A 408 29.98 30.87 -24.70
N PRO A 409 30.19 32.19 -24.88
CA PRO A 409 31.28 32.93 -24.25
C PRO A 409 31.33 32.81 -22.71
N ASN A 410 30.21 32.51 -22.05
CA ASN A 410 30.14 32.34 -20.59
C ASN A 410 30.69 30.98 -20.12
N ASP A 411 30.88 30.03 -21.03
CA ASP A 411 31.52 28.75 -20.73
C ASP A 411 33.04 28.90 -20.50
N VAL A 412 33.61 30.09 -20.71
CA VAL A 412 35.04 30.34 -20.52
C VAL A 412 35.27 31.28 -19.35
N THR A 413 35.93 30.76 -18.31
CA THR A 413 36.25 31.52 -17.10
C THR A 413 37.76 31.53 -16.87
N ILE A 414 38.31 32.70 -16.52
CA ILE A 414 39.73 32.86 -16.19
C ILE A 414 39.87 33.13 -14.70
N HIS A 415 40.60 32.28 -13.99
CA HIS A 415 40.95 32.44 -12.58
C HIS A 415 42.44 32.77 -12.46
N ALA A 416 42.80 33.47 -11.38
CA ALA A 416 44.19 33.77 -11.13
C ALA A 416 44.51 33.70 -9.64
N VAL A 417 45.71 33.22 -9.32
CA VAL A 417 46.31 33.26 -8.00
C VAL A 417 47.58 34.10 -8.11
N GLY A 418 47.61 35.25 -7.45
CA GLY A 418 48.77 36.15 -7.51
C GLY A 418 48.86 37.06 -6.29
N GLY A 419 49.79 38.02 -6.32
CA GLY A 419 49.91 39.00 -5.24
C GLY A 419 48.63 39.83 -5.06
N ASP A 420 48.35 40.30 -3.84
CA ASP A 420 47.10 41.02 -3.51
C ASP A 420 46.89 42.25 -4.42
N TYR A 421 45.82 42.28 -5.20
CA TYR A 421 45.55 43.44 -6.05
C TYR A 421 45.06 44.64 -5.22
N PRO A 422 45.54 45.88 -5.45
CA PRO A 422 46.46 46.34 -6.51
C PRO A 422 47.92 46.52 -6.08
N GLN A 423 48.31 46.10 -4.88
CA GLN A 423 49.62 46.47 -4.29
C GLN A 423 50.64 45.32 -4.26
N GLY A 424 50.22 44.11 -4.59
CA GLY A 424 50.96 42.90 -4.28
C GLY A 424 50.92 42.55 -2.80
N CYS A 425 51.57 41.46 -2.45
CA CYS A 425 51.78 41.05 -1.06
C CYS A 425 53.13 40.35 -0.95
N ASN A 426 53.85 40.57 0.15
CA ASN A 426 55.23 40.10 0.33
C ASN A 426 56.16 40.53 -0.83
N ARG A 427 56.65 39.58 -1.64
CA ARG A 427 57.47 39.82 -2.84
C ARG A 427 56.69 39.63 -4.14
N ASN A 428 55.40 39.39 -4.03
CA ASN A 428 54.57 38.92 -5.11
C ASN A 428 53.82 40.13 -5.64
N ASP A 429 54.14 40.50 -6.87
CA ASP A 429 53.48 41.58 -7.58
C ASP A 429 52.00 41.19 -7.84
N PRO A 430 51.11 42.18 -7.94
CA PRO A 430 49.76 41.90 -8.38
C PRO A 430 49.84 41.42 -9.83
N ALA A 431 49.24 40.27 -10.13
CA ALA A 431 49.23 39.63 -11.45
C ALA A 431 48.39 40.44 -12.46
N THR A 432 48.86 41.65 -12.74
CA THR A 432 48.21 42.67 -13.57
C THR A 432 48.14 42.14 -14.99
N GLY A 433 46.97 42.27 -15.63
CA GLY A 433 46.58 41.57 -16.84
C GLY A 433 45.71 40.35 -16.55
N LEU A 434 46.14 39.47 -15.64
CA LEU A 434 45.34 38.32 -15.20
C LEU A 434 44.20 38.74 -14.28
N TYR A 435 44.44 39.68 -13.34
CA TYR A 435 43.38 40.26 -12.51
C TYR A 435 42.20 40.79 -13.35
N GLU A 436 42.50 41.60 -14.38
CA GLU A 436 41.48 42.17 -15.24
C GLU A 436 40.77 41.10 -16.10
N ALA A 437 41.49 40.09 -16.59
CA ALA A 437 40.86 38.96 -17.31
C ALA A 437 39.93 38.16 -16.40
N THR A 438 40.34 37.96 -15.15
CA THR A 438 39.53 37.28 -14.14
C THR A 438 38.24 38.02 -13.87
N ILE A 439 38.30 39.33 -13.62
CA ILE A 439 37.09 40.13 -13.44
C ILE A 439 36.23 40.17 -14.71
N ALA A 440 36.86 40.25 -15.89
CA ALA A 440 36.13 40.32 -17.16
C ALA A 440 35.36 39.05 -17.52
N THR A 441 35.80 37.90 -17.02
CA THR A 441 35.18 36.59 -17.27
C THR A 441 34.34 36.09 -16.09
N GLY A 442 34.24 36.87 -15.00
CA GLY A 442 33.52 36.45 -13.79
C GLY A 442 34.27 35.41 -12.94
N GLY A 443 35.55 35.16 -13.21
CA GLY A 443 36.38 34.27 -12.41
C GLY A 443 36.79 34.89 -11.07
N GLN A 444 37.55 34.14 -10.28
CA GLN A 444 38.06 34.64 -9.00
C GLN A 444 39.56 34.86 -8.99
N TYR A 445 39.94 35.92 -8.29
CA TYR A 445 41.33 36.29 -8.05
C TYR A 445 41.66 35.96 -6.59
N LEU A 446 42.54 34.99 -6.38
CA LEU A 446 42.94 34.52 -5.06
C LEU A 446 44.34 35.04 -4.71
N SER A 447 44.62 35.15 -3.42
CA SER A 447 45.91 35.62 -2.92
C SER A 447 46.94 34.49 -2.87
N LEU A 448 48.05 34.64 -3.58
CA LEU A 448 49.20 33.74 -3.50
C LEU A 448 49.86 33.77 -2.11
N CYS A 449 49.68 34.86 -1.36
CA CYS A 449 50.16 35.00 0.02
C CYS A 449 49.27 34.29 1.04
N SER A 450 48.11 33.78 0.62
CA SER A 450 47.28 32.89 1.43
C SER A 450 47.86 31.48 1.44
N THR A 451 47.86 30.83 2.60
CA THR A 451 48.26 29.43 2.70
C THR A 451 47.12 28.44 2.37
N SER A 452 45.94 28.94 1.99
CA SER A 452 44.73 28.12 1.87
C SER A 452 43.81 28.56 0.72
N PHE A 453 44.37 28.79 -0.47
CA PHE A 453 43.59 29.10 -1.66
C PHE A 453 43.07 27.87 -2.43
N GLY A 454 43.58 26.66 -2.14
CA GLY A 454 43.24 25.43 -2.87
C GLY A 454 41.77 25.00 -2.75
N ALA A 455 41.19 25.04 -1.55
CA ALA A 455 39.78 24.73 -1.35
C ALA A 455 38.84 25.81 -1.94
N PRO A 456 39.09 27.12 -1.74
CA PRO A 456 38.39 28.17 -2.48
C PRO A 456 38.44 27.94 -3.98
N LEU A 457 39.61 27.62 -4.54
CA LEU A 457 39.81 27.37 -5.97
C LEU A 457 38.98 26.20 -6.51
N ALA A 458 38.82 25.11 -5.74
CA ALA A 458 38.00 23.97 -6.14
C ALA A 458 36.50 24.31 -6.16
N GLY A 459 36.05 25.13 -5.20
CA GLY A 459 34.69 25.66 -5.18
C GLY A 459 34.35 26.59 -6.35
N LEU A 460 35.32 26.92 -7.23
CA LEU A 460 35.13 27.80 -8.39
C LEU A 460 34.94 27.04 -9.69
N VAL A 461 35.36 25.78 -9.68
CA VAL A 461 35.36 24.88 -10.81
C VAL A 461 34.18 23.91 -10.70
N GLY A 462 33.70 23.66 -9.47
CA GLY A 462 32.52 22.83 -9.17
C GLY A 462 31.20 23.59 -9.01
N THR A 463 31.05 24.84 -9.49
CA THR A 463 29.78 25.59 -9.43
C THR A 463 28.90 25.42 -10.66
N GLY A 464 28.89 24.22 -11.25
CA GLY A 464 27.67 23.70 -11.85
C GLY A 464 26.82 23.21 -10.68
N SER A 465 25.65 23.82 -10.44
CA SER A 465 24.66 23.26 -9.52
C SER A 465 24.50 21.78 -9.85
N GLY A 466 24.82 20.89 -8.89
CA GLY A 466 24.59 19.46 -9.07
C GLY A 466 23.14 19.19 -9.48
N ASP A 467 22.92 18.08 -10.17
CA ASP A 467 21.59 17.66 -10.58
C ASP A 467 20.64 17.70 -9.37
N LEU A 468 19.44 18.24 -9.56
CA LEU A 468 18.43 18.30 -8.52
C LEU A 468 18.00 16.88 -8.19
N ASP A 469 18.12 16.53 -6.92
CA ASP A 469 17.62 15.28 -6.36
C ASP A 469 16.14 15.37 -5.97
N SER A 470 15.58 16.58 -5.86
CA SER A 470 14.21 16.80 -5.37
C SER A 470 13.42 17.78 -6.25
N PHE A 471 12.14 17.43 -6.49
CA PHE A 471 11.21 18.17 -7.33
C PHE A 471 9.90 18.45 -6.55
N GLU A 472 9.64 19.72 -6.25
CA GLU A 472 8.43 20.17 -5.54
C GLU A 472 7.20 20.08 -6.46
N LEU A 473 6.16 19.37 -6.02
CA LEU A 473 4.92 19.17 -6.75
C LEU A 473 4.00 20.39 -6.61
N SER A 474 3.24 20.70 -7.65
CA SER A 474 2.36 21.86 -7.67
C SER A 474 1.07 21.67 -6.88
N ASP A 475 0.65 20.41 -6.70
CA ASP A 475 -0.52 19.99 -5.94
C ASP A 475 -0.15 18.86 -4.97
N ILE A 476 -1.02 18.56 -4.01
CA ILE A 476 -0.82 17.46 -3.06
C ILE A 476 -1.29 16.15 -3.71
N PRO A 477 -0.38 15.19 -4.00
CA PRO A 477 -0.73 13.91 -4.59
C PRO A 477 -1.34 12.94 -3.57
N ILE A 478 -2.05 11.95 -4.09
CA ILE A 478 -2.27 10.68 -3.39
C ILE A 478 -1.04 9.79 -3.64
N PRO A 479 -0.21 9.49 -2.62
CA PRO A 479 1.12 8.89 -2.81
C PRO A 479 1.12 7.60 -3.64
N GLU A 480 0.11 6.75 -3.44
CA GLU A 480 -0.03 5.45 -4.11
C GLU A 480 -0.32 5.57 -5.61
N THR A 481 -0.68 6.76 -6.08
CA THR A 481 -1.01 7.04 -7.49
C THR A 481 0.13 7.71 -8.25
N ILE A 482 1.25 8.04 -7.59
CA ILE A 482 2.36 8.74 -8.21
C ILE A 482 3.04 7.85 -9.26
N VAL A 483 3.12 8.36 -10.48
CA VAL A 483 3.84 7.75 -11.60
C VAL A 483 4.93 8.71 -12.05
N VAL A 484 6.19 8.24 -11.99
CA VAL A 484 7.36 9.01 -12.42
C VAL A 484 7.84 8.50 -13.77
N VAL A 485 8.08 9.42 -14.70
CA VAL A 485 8.62 9.15 -16.03
C VAL A 485 9.83 10.05 -16.24
N VAL A 486 10.97 9.46 -16.58
CA VAL A 486 12.20 10.19 -16.94
C VAL A 486 12.49 9.90 -18.42
N ASP A 487 12.57 10.95 -19.24
CA ASP A 487 12.79 10.86 -20.69
C ASP A 487 11.87 9.87 -21.42
N ASN A 488 10.58 9.87 -21.07
CA ASN A 488 9.53 8.96 -21.57
C ASN A 488 9.67 7.49 -21.12
N ILE A 489 10.52 7.20 -20.14
CA ILE A 489 10.66 5.88 -19.53
C ILE A 489 10.10 5.94 -18.11
N GLN A 490 9.09 5.12 -17.83
CA GLN A 490 8.52 5.01 -16.49
C GLN A 490 9.53 4.40 -15.51
N VAL A 491 9.73 5.06 -14.38
CA VAL A 491 10.66 4.68 -13.32
C VAL A 491 9.84 4.28 -12.09
N ASN A 492 9.95 3.01 -11.68
CA ASN A 492 9.13 2.45 -10.60
C ASN A 492 9.87 2.34 -9.25
N THR A 493 11.16 2.64 -9.19
CA THR A 493 12.02 2.53 -8.00
C THR A 493 13.10 3.62 -8.00
N GLY A 494 13.77 3.85 -6.87
CA GLY A 494 14.85 4.85 -6.78
C GLY A 494 14.37 6.28 -6.55
N TRP A 495 13.11 6.42 -6.11
CA TRP A 495 12.53 7.69 -5.69
C TRP A 495 11.56 7.47 -4.53
N SER A 496 11.29 8.54 -3.78
CA SER A 496 10.31 8.56 -2.70
C SER A 496 9.57 9.89 -2.66
N TYR A 497 8.32 9.88 -2.22
CA TYR A 497 7.54 11.10 -2.01
C TYR A 497 7.65 11.57 -0.55
N ALA A 498 8.12 12.80 -0.35
CA ALA A 498 8.26 13.46 0.93
C ALA A 498 7.04 14.34 1.22
N ALA A 499 6.03 13.79 1.92
CA ALA A 499 4.76 14.46 2.17
C ALA A 499 4.88 15.82 2.92
N PHE A 500 5.93 16.01 3.73
CA PHE A 500 6.13 17.28 4.44
C PHE A 500 6.56 18.41 3.51
N ASP A 501 7.41 18.10 2.53
CA ASP A 501 7.95 19.06 1.57
C ASP A 501 7.12 19.12 0.27
N ASN A 502 6.09 18.27 0.14
CA ASN A 502 5.33 18.05 -1.09
C ASN A 502 6.24 17.83 -2.30
N ALA A 503 7.29 17.05 -2.14
CA ALA A 503 8.33 16.88 -3.16
C ALA A 503 8.64 15.41 -3.40
N LEU A 504 8.99 15.09 -4.65
CA LEU A 504 9.53 13.80 -5.04
C LEU A 504 11.06 13.86 -5.01
N THR A 505 11.68 12.93 -4.29
CA THR A 505 13.14 12.89 -4.11
C THR A 505 13.71 11.58 -4.63
N PHE A 506 14.70 11.67 -5.51
CA PHE A 506 15.46 10.56 -6.05
C PHE A 506 16.56 10.10 -5.07
N GLU A 507 16.85 8.80 -5.08
CA GLU A 507 18.02 8.25 -4.38
C GLU A 507 19.32 8.66 -5.10
N GLU A 508 20.45 8.70 -4.38
CA GLU A 508 21.73 9.24 -4.85
C GLU A 508 22.23 8.64 -6.20
N ASP A 509 21.92 7.36 -6.46
CA ASP A 509 22.28 6.63 -7.68
C ASP A 509 21.20 6.64 -8.77
N HIS A 510 20.08 7.33 -8.54
CA HIS A 510 18.92 7.42 -9.43
C HIS A 510 18.56 8.86 -9.82
N ILE A 511 19.38 9.84 -9.44
CA ILE A 511 19.19 11.25 -9.81
C ILE A 511 19.24 11.37 -11.35
N PRO A 512 18.19 11.95 -12.00
CA PRO A 512 18.20 12.17 -13.45
C PRO A 512 19.34 13.11 -13.87
N GLU A 513 20.04 12.77 -14.95
CA GLU A 513 21.16 13.57 -15.47
C GLU A 513 20.69 14.96 -15.94
N GLY A 514 21.59 15.94 -15.84
CA GLY A 514 21.38 17.29 -16.39
C GLY A 514 20.82 17.29 -17.83
N GLY A 515 19.70 17.99 -18.03
CA GLY A 515 18.97 18.05 -19.29
C GLY A 515 17.86 17.00 -19.48
N SER A 516 17.71 16.04 -18.54
CA SER A 516 16.59 15.07 -18.55
C SER A 516 15.25 15.77 -18.31
N VAL A 517 14.16 15.21 -18.87
CA VAL A 517 12.79 15.62 -18.57
C VAL A 517 12.18 14.66 -17.56
N VAL A 518 11.72 15.19 -16.43
CA VAL A 518 11.03 14.44 -15.37
C VAL A 518 9.56 14.81 -15.39
N GLU A 519 8.70 13.86 -15.73
CA GLU A 519 7.24 14.00 -15.67
C GLU A 519 6.71 13.20 -14.46
N ILE A 520 5.94 13.85 -13.60
CA ILE A 520 5.36 13.25 -12.39
C ILE A 520 3.85 13.42 -12.49
N SER A 521 3.14 12.31 -12.69
CA SER A 521 1.67 12.27 -12.78
C SER A 521 1.07 11.64 -11.52
N TYR A 522 -0.04 12.20 -11.03
CA TYR A 522 -0.68 11.74 -9.80
C TYR A 522 -2.15 12.15 -9.71
N ALA A 523 -2.92 11.41 -8.91
CA ALA A 523 -4.29 11.77 -8.56
C ALA A 523 -4.33 12.84 -7.46
N LEU A 524 -5.31 13.73 -7.55
CA LEU A 524 -5.57 14.80 -6.60
C LEU A 524 -6.47 14.31 -5.46
N LEU A 525 -6.21 14.80 -4.25
CA LEU A 525 -7.08 14.55 -3.10
C LEU A 525 -8.48 15.14 -3.36
N GLY A 526 -9.50 14.29 -3.36
CA GLY A 526 -10.89 14.69 -3.54
C GLY A 526 -11.50 15.35 -2.31
N ASP A 527 -12.65 16.01 -2.51
CA ASP A 527 -13.50 16.41 -1.39
C ASP A 527 -14.25 15.18 -0.86
N CYS A 528 -13.96 14.80 0.39
CA CYS A 528 -14.51 13.61 1.03
C CYS A 528 -15.90 13.80 1.64
N GLU A 529 -16.51 15.00 1.52
CA GLU A 529 -17.86 15.28 2.03
C GLU A 529 -18.99 14.87 1.05
N GLN A 530 -18.84 13.81 0.25
CA GLN A 530 -19.97 13.31 -0.54
C GLN A 530 -21.06 12.72 0.37
N GLU A 531 -22.18 13.45 0.51
CA GLU A 531 -23.45 12.97 1.08
C GLU A 531 -24.21 12.00 0.15
#